data_AF-A0A432UA24-F1
#
_entry.id   AF-A0A432UA24-F1
#
_cell.length_a   1.000
_cell.length_b   1.000
_cell.length_c   1.000
_cell.angle_alpha   90.00
_cell.angle_beta   90.00
_cell.angle_gamma   90.00
#
_symmetry.space_group_name_H-M   'P 1'
#
loop_
_entity.id
_entity.type
_entity.pdbx_description
1 polymer ?
#
loop_
_entity_poly.entity_id
_entity_poly.type
_entity_poly.pdbx_seq_one_letter_code
_entity_poly.pdbx_strand_id
1 'polypeptide(L)'
;MKLIFLLFISINVQAGLFDFFNIHQANKAYQDKDYKKAATQFSKIAHNDAARLNQANSLYKQGLYKQALIKYRGIKQEDLAFDRLYNSGNAYAKSGKINESINSYEAA
;
A
#
# COMPACT_ATOMS: atom_id res chain seq x y z
N MET A 1 5.00 38.84 29.58
CA MET A 1 3.83 38.54 28.72
C MET A 1 4.19 37.32 27.88
N LYS A 2 3.47 36.20 28.10
CA LYS A 2 3.73 34.89 27.51
C LYS A 2 3.54 34.94 25.99
N LEU A 3 4.59 34.79 25.21
CA LEU A 3 4.51 34.62 23.74
C LEU A 3 5.47 33.52 23.27
N ILE A 4 5.34 32.32 23.83
CA ILE A 4 5.97 31.10 23.30
C ILE A 4 4.89 30.02 23.31
N PHE A 5 4.02 30.01 22.31
CA PHE A 5 3.00 28.96 22.15
C PHE A 5 2.58 28.77 20.68
N LEU A 6 3.55 28.72 19.75
CA LEU A 6 3.25 28.49 18.33
C LEU A 6 4.17 27.45 17.63
N LEU A 7 5.06 26.76 18.34
CA LEU A 7 6.03 25.85 17.70
C LEU A 7 5.61 24.37 17.61
N PHE A 8 4.48 23.97 18.20
CA PHE A 8 4.09 22.55 18.27
C PHE A 8 3.00 22.11 17.28
N ILE A 9 2.43 23.02 16.49
CA ILE A 9 1.37 22.70 15.51
C ILE A 9 1.97 22.22 14.17
N SER A 10 3.25 22.49 13.92
CA SER A 10 3.89 22.30 12.61
C SER A 10 4.18 20.85 12.22
N ILE A 11 4.43 19.97 13.19
CA ILE A 11 4.91 18.60 12.93
C ILE A 11 3.85 17.71 12.25
N ASN A 12 2.58 17.82 12.67
CA ASN A 12 1.49 17.01 12.11
C ASN A 12 1.07 17.49 10.71
N VAL A 13 1.09 18.80 10.49
CA VAL A 13 0.77 19.41 9.17
C VAL A 13 1.84 19.03 8.14
N GLN A 14 3.11 19.01 8.55
CA GLN A 14 4.22 18.66 7.67
C GLN A 14 4.15 17.19 7.22
N ALA A 15 3.83 16.26 8.12
CA ALA A 15 3.68 14.84 7.80
C ALA A 15 2.55 14.58 6.78
N GLY A 16 1.37 15.17 7.01
CA GLY A 16 0.23 15.01 6.10
C GLY A 16 0.49 15.57 4.69
N LEU A 17 1.19 16.69 4.57
CA LEU A 17 1.55 17.27 3.27
C LEU A 17 2.53 16.38 2.49
N PHE A 18 3.51 15.77 3.16
CA PHE A 18 4.43 14.84 2.52
C PHE A 18 3.73 13.56 2.06
N ASP A 19 2.80 13.03 2.85
CA ASP A 19 1.99 11.87 2.44
C ASP A 19 1.13 12.19 1.22
N PHE A 20 0.48 13.35 1.18
CA PHE A 20 -0.28 13.79 0.01
C PHE A 20 0.58 13.86 -1.25
N PHE A 21 1.78 14.45 -1.15
CA PHE A 21 2.73 14.51 -2.26
C PHE A 21 3.17 13.11 -2.72
N ASN A 22 3.51 12.22 -1.79
CA ASN A 22 3.90 10.85 -2.11
C ASN A 22 2.76 10.06 -2.75
N ILE A 23 1.52 10.20 -2.27
CA ILE A 23 0.31 9.58 -2.86
C ILE A 23 0.13 10.05 -4.30
N HIS A 24 0.20 11.36 -4.54
CA HIS A 24 0.06 11.93 -5.88
C HIS A 24 1.10 11.34 -6.85
N GLN A 25 2.37 11.34 -6.45
CA GLN A 25 3.47 10.81 -7.26
C GLN A 25 3.35 9.30 -7.48
N ALA A 26 2.89 8.55 -6.48
CA ALA A 26 2.66 7.11 -6.57
C ALA A 26 1.53 6.77 -7.56
N ASN A 27 0.40 7.46 -7.45
CA ASN A 27 -0.75 7.28 -8.33
C ASN A 27 -0.42 7.63 -9.77
N LYS A 28 0.27 8.76 -10.01
CA LYS A 28 0.73 9.14 -11.35
C LYS A 28 1.66 8.08 -11.93
N ALA A 29 2.66 7.63 -11.18
CA ALA A 29 3.55 6.56 -11.62
C ALA A 29 2.81 5.25 -11.93
N TYR A 30 1.79 4.91 -11.15
CA TYR A 30 0.97 3.72 -11.39
C TYR A 30 0.15 3.84 -12.68
N GLN A 31 -0.44 5.01 -12.95
CA GLN A 31 -1.16 5.32 -14.18
C GLN A 31 -0.23 5.26 -15.41
N ASP A 32 0.98 5.78 -15.26
CA ASP A 32 2.05 5.73 -16.29
C ASP A 32 2.66 4.32 -16.46
N LYS A 33 2.18 3.32 -15.69
CA LYS A 33 2.67 1.94 -15.64
C LYS A 33 4.12 1.79 -15.14
N ASP A 34 4.69 2.84 -14.56
CA ASP A 34 5.94 2.77 -13.80
C ASP A 34 5.67 2.20 -12.40
N TYR A 35 5.37 0.91 -12.36
CA TYR A 35 4.99 0.21 -11.14
C TYR A 35 6.12 0.15 -10.11
N LYS A 36 7.37 0.20 -10.56
CA LYS A 36 8.53 0.26 -9.67
C LYS A 36 8.52 1.57 -8.89
N LYS A 37 8.39 2.70 -9.58
CA LYS A 37 8.30 4.01 -8.95
C LYS A 37 7.04 4.13 -8.09
N ALA A 38 5.89 3.62 -8.54
CA ALA A 38 4.68 3.59 -7.74
C ALA A 38 4.90 2.87 -6.41
N ALA A 39 5.47 1.66 -6.43
CA ALA A 39 5.78 0.91 -5.22
C ALA A 39 6.74 1.66 -4.27
N THR A 40 7.75 2.34 -4.82
CA THR A 40 8.71 3.14 -4.03
C THR A 40 8.06 4.38 -3.40
N GLN A 41 7.14 5.05 -4.09
CA GLN A 41 6.46 6.22 -3.51
C GLN A 41 5.43 5.79 -2.45
N PHE A 42 4.65 4.73 -2.71
CA PHE A 42 3.74 4.19 -1.70
C PHE A 42 4.46 3.70 -0.43
N SER A 43 5.69 3.16 -0.56
CA SER A 43 6.45 2.70 0.59
C SER A 43 6.89 3.79 1.57
N LYS A 44 6.84 5.06 1.16
CA LYS A 44 7.18 6.20 2.01
C LYS A 44 6.06 6.61 2.95
N ILE A 45 4.84 6.15 2.70
CA ILE A 45 3.65 6.48 3.50
C ILE A 45 3.55 5.44 4.61
N ALA A 46 3.94 5.83 5.82
CA ALA A 46 3.94 4.95 6.99
C ALA A 46 2.52 4.79 7.56
N HIS A 47 2.27 3.66 8.24
CA HIS A 47 1.03 3.42 8.99
C HIS A 47 -0.29 3.61 8.21
N ASN A 48 -0.27 3.48 6.88
CA ASN A 48 -1.45 3.58 6.02
C ASN A 48 -1.65 2.28 5.24
N ASP A 49 -2.76 1.61 5.49
CA ASP A 49 -3.05 0.30 4.91
C ASP A 49 -3.50 0.39 3.44
N ALA A 50 -4.19 1.46 3.05
CA ALA A 50 -4.51 1.71 1.64
C ALA A 50 -3.24 1.96 0.80
N ALA A 51 -2.26 2.71 1.33
CA ALA A 51 -0.95 2.87 0.70
C ALA A 51 -0.19 1.53 0.63
N ARG A 52 -0.28 0.70 1.67
CA ARG A 52 0.30 -0.65 1.68
C ARG A 52 -0.35 -1.58 0.65
N LEU A 53 -1.68 -1.51 0.49
CA LEU A 53 -2.43 -2.22 -0.54
C LEU A 53 -1.96 -1.80 -1.94
N ASN A 54 -1.85 -0.50 -2.19
CA ASN A 54 -1.41 0.00 -3.49
C ASN A 54 0.08 -0.28 -3.77
N GLN A 55 0.93 -0.30 -2.74
CA GLN A 55 2.30 -0.80 -2.85
C GLN A 55 2.29 -2.27 -3.29
N ALA A 56 1.46 -3.11 -2.66
CA ALA A 56 1.34 -4.52 -2.98
C ALA A 56 0.83 -4.75 -4.42
N ASN A 57 -0.19 -3.99 -4.84
CA ASN A 57 -0.71 -4.01 -6.21
C ASN A 57 0.38 -3.62 -7.23
N SER A 58 1.18 -2.61 -6.92
CA SER A 58 2.32 -2.19 -7.75
C SER A 58 3.40 -3.28 -7.84
N LEU A 59 3.69 -3.99 -6.75
CA LEU A 59 4.61 -5.13 -6.74
C LEU A 59 4.04 -6.32 -7.54
N TYR A 60 2.74 -6.58 -7.44
CA TYR A 60 2.04 -7.61 -8.21
C TYR A 60 2.17 -7.34 -9.71
N LYS A 61 1.95 -6.09 -10.15
CA LYS A 61 2.09 -5.70 -11.56
C LYS A 61 3.52 -5.83 -12.10
N GLN A 62 4.53 -5.79 -11.22
CA GLN A 62 5.93 -6.09 -11.57
C GLN A 62 6.24 -7.59 -11.66
N GLY A 63 5.30 -8.48 -11.30
CA GLY A 63 5.54 -9.91 -11.17
C GLY A 63 6.21 -10.30 -9.85
N LEU A 64 6.38 -9.36 -8.91
CA LEU A 64 7.04 -9.59 -7.62
C LEU A 64 6.05 -10.17 -6.59
N TYR A 65 5.41 -11.28 -6.92
CA TYR A 65 4.27 -11.84 -6.18
C TYR A 65 4.58 -12.15 -4.71
N LYS A 66 5.77 -12.70 -4.42
CA LYS A 66 6.20 -12.95 -3.03
C LYS A 66 6.26 -11.67 -2.20
N GLN A 67 6.74 -10.57 -2.78
CA GLN A 67 6.82 -9.29 -2.08
C GLN A 67 5.43 -8.65 -1.93
N ALA A 68 4.57 -8.76 -2.95
CA ALA A 68 3.18 -8.33 -2.87
C ALA A 68 2.44 -9.03 -1.71
N LEU A 69 2.57 -10.37 -1.61
CA LEU A 69 1.98 -11.16 -0.52
C LEU A 69 2.45 -10.73 0.87
N ILE A 70 3.74 -10.39 1.05
CA ILE A 70 4.24 -9.85 2.32
C ILE A 70 3.53 -8.55 2.68
N LYS A 71 3.31 -7.66 1.70
CA LYS A 71 2.60 -6.40 1.91
C LYS A 71 1.12 -6.60 2.20
N TYR A 72 0.42 -7.47 1.46
CA TYR A 72 -0.98 -7.80 1.73
C TYR A 72 -1.19 -8.33 3.15
N ARG A 73 -0.34 -9.25 3.63
CA ARG A 73 -0.41 -9.80 5.00
C ARG A 73 -0.29 -8.74 6.11
N GLY A 74 0.37 -7.62 5.79
CA GLY A 74 0.50 -6.50 6.70
C GLY A 74 -0.77 -5.67 6.87
N ILE A 75 -1.75 -5.77 5.97
CA ILE A 75 -2.98 -4.96 5.99
C ILE A 75 -3.95 -5.51 7.04
N LYS A 76 -4.41 -4.65 7.94
CA LYS A 76 -5.27 -4.96 9.10
C LYS A 76 -6.64 -4.29 9.01
N GLN A 77 -6.78 -3.21 8.26
CA GLN A 77 -8.08 -2.57 8.08
C GLN A 77 -9.07 -3.54 7.41
N GLU A 78 -10.25 -3.71 8.01
CA GLU A 78 -11.25 -4.69 7.55
C GLU A 78 -12.06 -4.23 6.34
N ASP A 79 -12.20 -2.92 6.12
CA ASP A 79 -12.77 -2.36 4.90
C ASP A 79 -11.92 -2.69 3.65
N LEU A 80 -10.64 -3.00 3.84
CA LEU A 80 -9.73 -3.47 2.78
C LEU A 80 -9.61 -5.00 2.74
N ALA A 81 -10.39 -5.75 3.53
CA ALA A 81 -10.24 -7.21 3.65
C ALA A 81 -10.46 -7.92 2.32
N PHE A 82 -11.53 -7.57 1.61
CA PHE A 82 -11.85 -8.13 0.30
C PHE A 82 -10.70 -7.90 -0.69
N ASP A 83 -10.27 -6.65 -0.89
CA ASP A 83 -9.18 -6.31 -1.82
C ASP A 83 -7.87 -7.02 -1.46
N ARG A 84 -7.53 -7.05 -0.17
CA ARG A 84 -6.33 -7.74 0.34
C ARG A 84 -6.38 -9.24 0.02
N LEU A 85 -7.51 -9.90 0.28
CA LEU A 85 -7.65 -11.35 0.14
C LEU A 85 -7.76 -11.75 -1.33
N TYR A 86 -8.60 -11.06 -2.10
CA TYR A 86 -8.72 -11.26 -3.55
C TYR A 86 -7.37 -11.07 -4.27
N ASN A 87 -6.65 -9.98 -3.98
CA ASN A 87 -5.35 -9.76 -4.61
C ASN A 87 -4.25 -10.69 -4.09
N SER A 88 -4.36 -11.18 -2.85
CA SER A 88 -3.50 -12.27 -2.36
C SER A 88 -3.76 -13.56 -3.12
N GLY A 89 -5.02 -13.91 -3.38
CA GLY A 89 -5.40 -15.05 -4.21
C GLY A 89 -4.76 -14.98 -5.60
N ASN A 90 -4.90 -13.82 -6.26
CA ASN A 90 -4.27 -13.57 -7.55
C ASN A 90 -2.74 -13.76 -7.51
N ALA A 91 -2.07 -13.28 -6.45
CA ALA A 91 -0.63 -13.43 -6.29
C ALA A 91 -0.20 -14.88 -6.01
N TYR A 92 -0.99 -15.62 -5.23
CA TYR A 92 -0.78 -17.05 -5.00
C TYR A 92 -0.95 -17.86 -6.29
N ALA A 93 -2.02 -17.64 -7.05
CA ALA A 93 -2.26 -18.29 -8.33
C ALA A 93 -1.09 -18.08 -9.31
N LYS A 94 -0.65 -16.82 -9.47
CA LYS A 94 0.52 -16.48 -10.32
C LYS A 94 1.84 -17.06 -9.82
N SER A 95 1.92 -17.45 -8.55
CA SER A 95 3.07 -18.13 -7.95
C SER A 95 2.96 -19.66 -7.99
N GLY A 96 1.93 -20.23 -8.63
CA GLY A 96 1.68 -21.67 -8.67
C GLY A 96 1.11 -22.27 -7.38
N LYS A 97 0.71 -21.42 -6.43
CA LYS A 97 0.19 -21.80 -5.10
C LYS A 97 -1.33 -21.90 -5.12
N ILE A 98 -1.84 -22.93 -5.79
CA ILE A 98 -3.25 -23.02 -6.15
C ILE A 98 -4.14 -23.17 -4.91
N ASN A 99 -3.76 -24.00 -3.94
CA ASN A 99 -4.55 -24.19 -2.72
C ASN A 99 -4.63 -22.89 -1.90
N GLU A 100 -3.52 -22.17 -1.71
CA GLU A 100 -3.55 -20.87 -1.02
C GLU A 100 -4.36 -19.81 -1.79
N SER A 101 -4.39 -19.90 -3.12
CA SER A 101 -5.24 -19.04 -3.94
C SER A 101 -6.72 -19.30 -3.68
N ILE A 102 -7.15 -20.57 -3.68
CA ILE A 102 -8.53 -20.96 -3.41
C ILE A 102 -8.93 -20.49 -2.01
N ASN A 103 -8.13 -20.81 -1.00
CA ASN A 103 -8.39 -20.39 0.38
C ASN A 103 -8.51 -18.86 0.52
N SER A 104 -7.71 -18.10 -0.25
CA SER A 104 -7.78 -16.64 -0.23
C SER A 104 -9.05 -16.11 -0.89
N TYR A 105 -9.54 -16.74 -1.95
CA TYR A 105 -10.79 -16.36 -2.61
C TYR A 105 -12.02 -16.75 -1.79
N GLU A 106 -12.01 -17.89 -1.12
CA GLU A 106 -13.12 -18.31 -0.25
C GLU A 106 -13.26 -17.43 0.99
N ALA A 107 -12.16 -16.84 1.45
CA ALA A 107 -12.15 -15.95 2.62
C ALA A 107 -12.43 -14.47 2.27
N ALA A 108 -12.36 -14.07 0.99
CA ALA A 108 -12.51 -12.69 0.54
C ALA A 108 -13.97 -12.23 0.57
#